data_AF-A0A3N5VSH3-F1
#
_entry.id   AF-A0A3N5VSH3-F1
#
_cell.length_a   1.000
_cell.length_b   1.000
_cell.length_c   1.000
_cell.angle_alpha   90.00
_cell.angle_beta   90.00
_cell.angle_gamma   90.00
#
_symmetry.space_group_name_H-M   'P 1'
#
loop_
_entity.id
_entity.type
_entity.pdbx_description
1 polymer ?
#
loop_
_entity_poly.entity_id
_entity_poly.type
_entity_poly.pdbx_seq_one_letter_code
_entity_poly.pdbx_strand_id
1 'polypeptide(L)'
;MQNNQQDSNLREYIDQYSEIAKIFHPDETARVLAALRQDPLVWQTLGQADFFQAALGQLGSQATNWSPGRLGLLAIGENRPAEVFSAEPLAAPGQALQERALQIYQSVQHTGRPPASLGEAALLALALRERRRMTGTWSGLLQDMAPALSTSGAGKNGTGSLNPAETDAQPGAIYAAWRTALACLYALVADPEEMLRSLLPRSIGSQRYGATPFAWIAHAQFSQPVGETVHERVFARLLQGLPVPFQLGLLRSLNLRGRERVAAVLAKQMVIGEGRGHPAFASLRGQTNPDDLDLAGMAGRALALQQMGAFYQIAG
;
A
#
# COMPACT_ATOMS: atom_id res chain seq x y z
N MET A 1 6.97 33.02 16.66
CA MET A 1 6.09 31.90 17.05
C MET A 1 6.40 30.60 16.29
N GLN A 2 6.82 30.63 15.01
CA GLN A 2 7.21 29.41 14.26
C GLN A 2 8.49 28.71 14.80
N ASN A 3 9.52 29.44 15.26
CA ASN A 3 10.75 28.81 15.79
C ASN A 3 10.52 27.97 17.07
N ASN A 4 9.68 28.42 18.00
CA ASN A 4 9.43 27.66 19.23
C ASN A 4 8.64 26.36 18.99
N GLN A 5 7.76 26.34 17.97
CA GLN A 5 7.00 25.14 17.61
C GLN A 5 7.92 24.10 16.98
N GLN A 6 8.89 24.54 16.18
CA GLN A 6 9.82 23.67 15.47
C GLN A 6 10.85 23.05 16.42
N ASP A 7 11.33 23.80 17.41
CA ASP A 7 12.22 23.31 18.46
C ASP A 7 11.51 22.35 19.44
N SER A 8 10.22 22.57 19.75
CA SER A 8 9.42 21.66 20.59
C SER A 8 9.22 20.31 19.91
N ASN A 9 8.83 20.32 18.63
CA ASN A 9 8.64 19.10 17.85
C ASN A 9 9.95 18.31 17.73
N LEU A 10 11.10 18.98 17.54
CA LEU A 10 12.40 18.32 17.44
C LEU A 10 12.78 17.57 18.73
N ARG A 11 12.49 18.15 19.90
CA ARG A 11 12.74 17.50 21.20
C ARG A 11 11.86 16.27 21.39
N GLU A 12 10.56 16.37 21.11
CA GLU A 12 9.63 15.24 21.19
C GLU A 12 10.03 14.08 20.26
N TYR A 13 10.54 14.38 19.05
CA TYR A 13 11.01 13.35 18.12
C TYR A 13 12.31 12.66 18.58
N ILE A 14 13.22 13.39 19.24
CA ILE A 14 14.45 12.83 19.80
C ILE A 14 14.11 11.89 20.95
N ASP A 15 13.13 12.26 21.78
CA ASP A 15 12.70 11.44 22.90
C ASP A 15 12.05 10.13 22.43
N GLN A 16 11.14 10.18 21.45
CA GLN A 16 10.51 8.98 20.86
C GLN A 16 11.54 8.01 20.24
N TYR A 17 12.52 8.55 19.51
CA TYR A 17 13.61 7.73 18.97
C TYR A 17 14.36 7.02 20.09
N SER A 18 14.72 7.74 21.15
CA SER A 18 15.49 7.20 22.26
C SER A 18 14.73 6.10 23.00
N GLU A 19 13.41 6.24 23.17
CA GLU A 19 12.58 5.23 23.83
C GLU A 19 12.40 3.97 22.97
N ILE A 20 12.15 4.11 21.66
CA ILE A 20 12.08 2.95 20.75
C ILE A 20 13.46 2.25 20.70
N ALA A 21 14.56 3.01 20.69
CA ALA A 21 15.91 2.46 20.68
C ALA A 21 16.27 1.68 21.95
N LYS A 22 15.59 1.91 23.09
CA LYS A 22 15.79 1.13 24.32
C LYS A 22 15.19 -0.27 24.25
N ILE A 23 14.19 -0.50 23.39
CA ILE A 23 13.42 -1.74 23.35
C ILE A 23 13.91 -2.68 22.25
N PHE A 24 14.50 -2.14 21.19
CA PHE A 24 14.92 -2.88 20.01
C PHE A 24 16.43 -2.93 19.85
N HIS A 25 16.92 -3.96 19.16
CA HIS A 25 18.30 -3.96 18.66
C HIS A 25 18.47 -2.83 17.61
N PRO A 26 19.63 -2.17 17.47
CA PRO A 26 19.82 -1.04 16.55
C PRO A 26 19.31 -1.26 15.12
N ASP A 27 19.56 -2.45 14.55
CA ASP A 27 19.08 -2.81 13.20
C ASP A 27 17.55 -2.91 13.11
N GLU A 28 16.89 -3.34 14.19
CA GLU A 28 15.42 -3.40 14.29
C GLU A 28 14.83 -2.02 14.57
N THR A 29 15.49 -1.20 15.40
CA THR A 29 15.10 0.19 15.65
C THR A 29 15.00 0.97 14.35
N ALA A 30 16.04 0.92 13.51
CA ALA A 30 16.05 1.62 12.23
C ALA A 30 14.91 1.15 11.32
N ARG A 31 14.64 -0.15 11.30
CA ARG A 31 13.57 -0.76 10.51
C ARG A 31 12.17 -0.37 10.99
N VAL A 32 11.91 -0.46 12.29
CA VAL A 32 10.63 -0.09 12.91
C VAL A 32 10.35 1.38 12.65
N LEU A 33 11.33 2.26 12.91
CA LEU A 33 11.18 3.69 12.67
C LEU A 33 10.96 4.01 11.19
N ALA A 34 11.69 3.35 10.28
CA ALA A 34 11.52 3.54 8.85
C ALA A 34 10.10 3.16 8.40
N ALA A 35 9.53 2.09 8.95
CA ALA A 35 8.16 1.65 8.68
C ALA A 35 7.11 2.60 9.26
N LEU A 36 7.23 2.98 10.53
CA LEU A 36 6.29 3.88 11.21
C LEU A 36 6.23 5.26 10.53
N ARG A 37 7.37 5.80 10.10
CA ARG A 37 7.46 7.08 9.40
C ARG A 37 6.85 7.06 7.99
N GLN A 38 6.58 5.89 7.41
CA GLN A 38 5.89 5.83 6.11
C GLN A 38 4.46 6.35 6.20
N ASP A 39 3.81 6.22 7.37
CA ASP A 39 2.42 6.61 7.56
C ASP A 39 2.30 7.83 8.48
N PRO A 40 1.87 9.00 7.96
CA PRO A 40 1.74 10.21 8.77
C PRO A 40 0.75 10.11 9.93
N LEU A 41 -0.34 9.35 9.81
CA LEU A 41 -1.30 9.20 10.90
C LEU A 41 -0.71 8.32 12.01
N VAL A 42 0.01 7.26 11.64
CA VAL A 42 0.75 6.44 12.60
C VAL A 42 1.77 7.29 13.35
N TRP A 43 2.60 8.04 12.61
CA TRP A 43 3.64 8.87 13.19
C TRP A 43 3.07 9.97 14.09
N GLN A 44 2.00 10.64 13.67
CA GLN A 44 1.31 11.65 14.47
C GLN A 44 0.70 11.06 15.75
N THR A 45 0.14 9.85 15.69
CA THR A 45 -0.49 9.21 16.85
C THR A 45 0.56 8.80 17.88
N LEU A 46 1.73 8.30 17.42
CA LEU A 46 2.89 8.05 18.29
C LEU A 46 3.48 9.33 18.88
N GLY A 47 3.18 10.48 18.27
CA GLY A 47 3.42 11.82 18.83
C GLY A 47 2.79 12.05 20.21
N GLN A 48 1.69 11.36 20.50
CA GLN A 48 0.92 11.56 21.72
C GLN A 48 1.55 10.75 22.87
N ALA A 49 2.02 11.44 23.92
CA ALA A 49 2.74 10.82 25.02
C ALA A 49 1.98 9.65 25.67
N ASP A 50 0.70 9.82 25.98
CA ASP A 50 -0.12 8.78 26.60
C ASP A 50 -0.28 7.54 25.71
N PHE A 51 -0.50 7.76 24.41
CA PHE A 51 -0.62 6.67 23.45
C PHE A 51 0.71 5.94 23.26
N PHE A 52 1.81 6.69 23.17
CA PHE A 52 3.14 6.12 23.04
C PHE A 52 3.49 5.24 24.24
N GLN A 53 3.24 5.70 25.47
CA GLN A 53 3.45 4.89 26.67
C GLN A 53 2.57 3.62 26.68
N ALA A 54 1.30 3.74 26.27
CA ALA A 54 0.43 2.57 26.12
C ALA A 54 0.97 1.57 25.07
N ALA A 55 1.51 2.06 23.95
CA ALA A 55 2.11 1.24 22.91
C ALA A 55 3.37 0.50 23.42
N LEU A 56 4.26 1.18 24.14
CA LEU A 56 5.44 0.56 24.75
C LEU A 56 5.03 -0.57 25.72
N GLY A 57 4.02 -0.33 26.55
CA GLY A 57 3.54 -1.29 27.53
C GLY A 57 2.85 -2.52 26.94
N GLN A 58 2.16 -2.38 25.80
CA GLN A 58 1.34 -3.46 25.24
C GLN A 58 1.97 -4.20 24.06
N LEU A 59 2.77 -3.52 23.23
CA LEU A 59 3.31 -4.11 22.00
C LEU A 59 4.64 -4.85 22.22
N GLY A 60 5.36 -4.51 23.29
CA GLY A 60 6.62 -5.15 23.67
C GLY A 60 7.74 -4.94 22.64
N SER A 61 8.71 -5.86 22.63
CA SER A 61 9.96 -5.76 21.87
C SER A 61 9.98 -6.51 20.54
N GLN A 62 8.84 -7.00 20.06
CA GLN A 62 8.77 -7.63 18.74
C GLN A 62 8.42 -6.59 17.67
N ALA A 63 9.28 -6.43 16.67
CA ALA A 63 9.11 -5.42 15.64
C ALA A 63 7.75 -5.53 14.92
N THR A 64 7.28 -6.74 14.64
CA THR A 64 6.00 -7.03 13.97
C THR A 64 4.77 -6.53 14.75
N ASN A 65 4.88 -6.39 16.07
CA ASN A 65 3.81 -5.85 16.90
C ASN A 65 3.63 -4.34 16.71
N TRP A 66 4.61 -3.66 16.13
CA TRP A 66 4.57 -2.22 15.83
C TRP A 66 4.03 -1.92 14.43
N SER A 67 3.22 -2.81 13.87
CA SER A 67 2.54 -2.58 12.59
C SER A 67 1.40 -1.56 12.73
N PRO A 68 1.03 -0.86 11.65
CA PRO A 68 -0.10 0.08 11.67
C PRO A 68 -1.40 -0.55 12.15
N GLY A 69 -1.66 -1.81 11.79
CA GLY A 69 -2.87 -2.51 12.22
C GLY A 69 -2.93 -2.71 13.73
N ARG A 70 -1.80 -3.06 14.34
CA ARG A 70 -1.67 -3.21 15.80
C ARG A 70 -1.85 -1.90 16.55
N LEU A 71 -1.16 -0.86 16.10
CA LEU A 71 -1.30 0.48 16.66
C LEU A 71 -2.73 1.00 16.46
N GLY A 72 -3.36 0.66 15.34
CA GLY A 72 -4.76 0.93 15.06
C GLY A 72 -5.73 0.25 16.03
N LEU A 73 -5.53 -1.04 16.32
CA LEU A 73 -6.33 -1.76 17.32
C LEU A 73 -6.18 -1.11 18.71
N LEU A 74 -4.95 -0.78 19.11
CA LEU A 74 -4.69 -0.07 20.35
C LEU A 74 -5.43 1.29 20.39
N ALA A 75 -5.40 2.04 19.29
CA ALA A 75 -6.05 3.36 19.20
C ALA A 75 -7.59 3.31 19.34
N ILE A 76 -8.22 2.17 19.05
CA ILE A 76 -9.66 1.97 19.23
C ILE A 76 -10.02 1.26 20.55
N GLY A 77 -9.02 1.01 21.41
CA GLY A 77 -9.19 0.30 22.68
C GLY A 77 -9.37 -1.21 22.55
N GLU A 78 -8.95 -1.80 21.43
CA GLU A 78 -9.01 -3.25 21.22
C GLU A 78 -7.71 -3.92 21.70
N ASN A 79 -7.83 -4.64 22.81
CA ASN A 79 -6.68 -5.27 23.48
C ASN A 79 -6.45 -6.72 23.01
N ARG A 80 -7.33 -7.29 22.18
CA ARG A 80 -7.14 -8.65 21.67
C ARG A 80 -5.94 -8.74 20.72
N PRO A 81 -5.30 -9.92 20.71
CA PRO A 81 -4.51 -10.47 19.64
C PRO A 81 -4.71 -9.96 18.21
N ALA A 82 -3.82 -9.28 17.48
CA ALA A 82 -3.98 -9.20 16.02
C ALA A 82 -3.88 -10.58 15.35
N GLU A 83 -3.22 -11.57 15.98
CA GLU A 83 -3.33 -12.97 15.55
C GLU A 83 -4.79 -13.45 15.58
N VAL A 84 -5.62 -12.97 16.51
CA VAL A 84 -7.05 -13.30 16.55
C VAL A 84 -7.79 -12.71 15.34
N PHE A 85 -7.33 -11.56 14.83
CA PHE A 85 -7.91 -10.94 13.64
C PHE A 85 -7.38 -11.56 12.34
N SER A 86 -6.12 -12.00 12.31
CA SER A 86 -5.50 -12.59 11.11
C SER A 86 -5.62 -14.12 11.02
N ALA A 87 -6.14 -14.81 12.04
CA ALA A 87 -6.38 -16.24 12.01
C ALA A 87 -7.59 -16.61 11.12
N GLU A 88 -7.47 -17.76 10.44
CA GLU A 88 -8.59 -18.41 9.73
C GLU A 88 -9.23 -19.49 10.63
N PRO A 89 -10.57 -19.61 10.64
CA PRO A 89 -11.54 -18.76 9.95
C PRO A 89 -11.60 -17.34 10.54
N LEU A 90 -11.71 -16.32 9.67
CA LEU A 90 -11.82 -14.91 10.11
C LEU A 90 -12.99 -14.73 11.10
N ALA A 91 -12.67 -14.48 12.37
CA ALA A 91 -13.68 -14.20 13.40
C ALA A 91 -14.30 -12.81 13.21
N ALA A 92 -15.59 -12.67 13.53
CA ALA A 92 -16.27 -11.39 13.52
C ALA A 92 -15.70 -10.46 14.60
N PRO A 93 -15.49 -9.15 14.31
CA PRO A 93 -15.31 -8.18 15.38
C PRO A 93 -16.61 -8.13 16.20
N GLY A 94 -16.54 -7.96 17.53
CA GLY A 94 -17.75 -7.86 18.35
C GLY A 94 -18.71 -6.79 17.83
N GLN A 95 -20.01 -6.95 18.05
CA GLN A 95 -21.07 -6.15 17.41
C GLN A 95 -20.82 -4.63 17.46
N ALA A 96 -20.40 -4.10 18.63
CA ALA A 96 -20.12 -2.68 18.79
C ALA A 96 -18.98 -2.17 17.87
N LEU A 97 -17.94 -2.97 17.64
CA LEU A 97 -16.86 -2.62 16.71
C LEU A 97 -17.31 -2.73 15.26
N GLN A 98 -18.14 -3.73 14.94
CA GLN A 98 -18.69 -3.91 13.60
C GLN A 98 -19.55 -2.71 13.19
N GLU A 99 -20.44 -2.24 14.08
CA GLU A 99 -21.30 -1.09 13.82
C GLU A 99 -20.47 0.20 13.61
N ARG A 100 -19.48 0.46 14.47
CA ARG A 100 -18.56 1.60 14.32
C ARG A 100 -17.75 1.53 13.03
N ALA A 101 -17.23 0.34 12.68
CA ALA A 101 -16.46 0.13 11.45
C ALA A 101 -17.31 0.42 10.21
N LEU A 102 -18.55 -0.08 10.18
CA LEU A 102 -19.48 0.14 9.08
C LEU A 102 -19.84 1.63 8.92
N GLN A 103 -20.07 2.35 10.02
CA GLN A 103 -20.35 3.79 9.99
C GLN A 103 -19.19 4.59 9.37
N ILE A 104 -17.95 4.31 9.78
CA ILE A 104 -16.77 4.97 9.19
C ILE A 104 -16.62 4.63 7.72
N TYR A 105 -16.80 3.36 7.34
CA TYR A 105 -16.73 2.93 5.95
C TYR A 105 -17.75 3.65 5.06
N GLN A 106 -19.01 3.71 5.50
CA GLN A 106 -20.06 4.44 4.79
C GLN A 106 -19.72 5.92 4.69
N SER A 107 -19.28 6.57 5.77
CA SER A 107 -18.88 7.97 5.76
C SER A 107 -17.78 8.25 4.73
N VAL A 108 -16.73 7.42 4.68
CA VAL A 108 -15.63 7.56 3.71
C VAL A 108 -16.10 7.31 2.28
N GLN A 109 -16.97 6.32 2.05
CA GLN A 109 -17.54 6.07 0.72
C GLN A 109 -18.38 7.25 0.21
N HIS A 110 -19.13 7.93 1.09
CA HIS A 110 -19.99 9.06 0.70
C HIS A 110 -19.23 10.37 0.56
N THR A 111 -18.25 10.62 1.44
CA THR A 111 -17.57 11.93 1.53
C THR A 111 -16.22 11.96 0.83
N GLY A 112 -15.60 10.80 0.58
CA GLY A 112 -14.23 10.68 0.07
C GLY A 112 -13.17 11.27 1.01
N ARG A 113 -13.53 11.64 2.24
CA ARG A 113 -12.61 12.26 3.20
C ARG A 113 -11.68 11.22 3.79
N PRO A 114 -10.39 11.54 3.97
CA PRO A 114 -9.48 10.66 4.65
C PRO A 114 -9.80 10.54 6.14
N PRO A 115 -9.43 9.40 6.76
CA PRO A 115 -9.56 9.23 8.20
C PRO A 115 -8.77 10.32 8.93
N ALA A 116 -9.40 10.94 9.92
CA ALA A 116 -8.80 12.02 10.70
C ALA A 116 -7.83 11.50 11.78
N SER A 117 -7.92 10.21 12.11
CA SER A 117 -7.10 9.57 13.14
C SER A 117 -6.72 8.14 12.75
N LEU A 118 -5.69 7.60 13.42
CA LEU A 118 -5.32 6.19 13.28
C LEU A 118 -6.47 5.25 13.69
N GLY A 119 -7.25 5.62 14.70
CA GLY A 119 -8.41 4.84 15.13
C GLY A 119 -9.50 4.73 14.06
N GLU A 120 -9.80 5.83 13.35
CA GLU A 120 -10.71 5.80 12.20
C GLU A 120 -10.16 4.94 11.06
N ALA A 121 -8.87 5.04 10.77
CA ALA A 121 -8.22 4.19 9.76
C ALA A 121 -8.29 2.70 10.13
N ALA A 122 -8.15 2.37 11.42
CA ALA A 122 -8.29 1.01 11.93
C ALA A 122 -9.73 0.48 11.82
N LEU A 123 -10.72 1.32 12.14
CA LEU A 123 -12.14 0.98 11.93
C LEU A 123 -12.45 0.75 10.44
N LEU A 124 -11.90 1.59 9.57
CA LEU A 124 -12.04 1.42 8.11
C LEU A 124 -11.40 0.11 7.63
N ALA A 125 -10.23 -0.25 8.15
CA ALA A 125 -9.60 -1.54 7.90
C ALA A 125 -10.48 -2.71 8.38
N LEU A 126 -11.05 -2.62 9.59
CA LEU A 126 -11.95 -3.66 10.11
C LEU A 126 -13.20 -3.84 9.24
N ALA A 127 -13.74 -2.76 8.67
CA ALA A 127 -14.86 -2.85 7.73
C ALA A 127 -14.49 -3.60 6.45
N LEU A 128 -13.30 -3.33 5.89
CA LEU A 128 -12.80 -4.05 4.70
C LEU A 128 -12.49 -5.53 5.00
N ARG A 129 -11.96 -5.82 6.20
CA ARG A 129 -11.77 -7.19 6.69
C ARG A 129 -13.11 -7.93 6.82
N GLU A 130 -14.10 -7.27 7.37
CA GLU A 130 -15.44 -7.84 7.54
C GLU A 130 -16.09 -8.12 6.18
N ARG A 131 -15.92 -7.23 5.20
CA ARG A 131 -16.28 -7.49 3.81
C ARG A 131 -15.62 -8.78 3.30
N ARG A 132 -14.31 -8.97 3.47
CA ARG A 132 -13.61 -10.22 3.08
C ARG A 132 -14.16 -11.46 3.78
N ARG A 133 -14.50 -11.35 5.08
CA ARG A 133 -15.11 -12.43 5.85
C ARG A 133 -16.47 -12.84 5.25
N MET A 134 -17.29 -11.86 4.86
CA MET A 134 -18.62 -12.10 4.32
C MET A 134 -18.61 -12.58 2.86
N THR A 135 -17.72 -12.06 2.02
CA THR A 135 -17.66 -12.40 0.59
C THR A 135 -16.79 -13.62 0.30
N GLY A 136 -15.89 -14.00 1.20
CA GLY A 136 -14.91 -15.06 0.98
C GLY A 136 -13.80 -14.71 -0.01
N THR A 137 -13.74 -13.48 -0.53
CA THR A 137 -12.73 -13.06 -1.53
C THR A 137 -12.44 -11.56 -1.49
N TRP A 138 -11.21 -11.20 -1.86
CA TRP A 138 -10.80 -9.80 -2.08
C TRP A 138 -11.21 -9.25 -3.45
N SER A 139 -11.76 -10.08 -4.34
CA SER A 139 -12.25 -9.61 -5.64
C SER A 139 -13.25 -8.47 -5.50
N GLY A 140 -13.07 -7.39 -6.28
CA GLY A 140 -13.91 -6.20 -6.19
C GLY A 140 -13.39 -5.10 -5.26
N LEU A 141 -12.35 -5.36 -4.46
CA LEU A 141 -11.84 -4.40 -3.47
C LEU A 141 -11.51 -3.02 -4.08
N LEU A 142 -10.80 -3.01 -5.21
CA LEU A 142 -10.45 -1.76 -5.90
C LEU A 142 -11.69 -0.97 -6.33
N GLN A 143 -12.74 -1.66 -6.78
CA GLN A 143 -14.00 -1.04 -7.22
C GLN A 143 -14.78 -0.48 -6.04
N ASP A 144 -14.74 -1.14 -4.88
CA ASP A 144 -15.46 -0.74 -3.67
C ASP A 144 -14.84 0.49 -2.99
N MET A 145 -13.54 0.70 -3.19
CA MET A 145 -12.82 1.88 -2.69
C MET A 145 -12.94 3.10 -3.61
N ALA A 146 -13.32 2.86 -4.87
CA ALA A 146 -13.41 3.87 -5.90
C ALA A 146 -14.73 4.65 -6.10
N PRO A 147 -15.87 4.36 -5.43
CA PRO A 147 -17.13 5.00 -5.81
C PRO A 147 -17.26 6.45 -5.32
N ALA A 148 -16.37 6.92 -4.43
CA ALA A 148 -16.48 8.21 -3.76
C ALA A 148 -16.38 9.47 -4.66
N LEU A 149 -16.18 9.33 -5.99
CA LEU A 149 -15.96 10.49 -6.88
C LEU A 149 -16.87 10.52 -8.11
N SER A 150 -17.87 9.65 -8.18
CA SER A 150 -18.81 9.63 -9.32
C SER A 150 -20.11 10.38 -9.07
N THR A 151 -20.36 10.92 -7.87
CA THR A 151 -21.70 11.43 -7.48
C THR A 151 -21.78 12.86 -6.98
N SER A 152 -20.70 13.66 -6.96
CA SER A 152 -20.83 15.10 -6.77
C SER A 152 -20.92 15.82 -8.12
N GLY A 153 -22.06 15.74 -8.81
CA GLY A 153 -22.34 16.65 -9.94
C GLY A 153 -23.17 16.14 -11.11
N ALA A 154 -23.51 14.85 -11.20
CA ALA A 154 -24.46 14.39 -12.23
C ALA A 154 -25.90 14.65 -11.80
N GLY A 155 -26.28 15.93 -11.76
CA GLY A 155 -27.68 16.33 -11.75
C GLY A 155 -28.37 15.72 -12.96
N LYS A 156 -29.28 14.78 -12.71
CA LYS A 156 -30.45 14.63 -13.59
C LYS A 156 -31.20 15.96 -13.50
N ASN A 157 -30.95 16.86 -14.45
CA ASN A 157 -31.93 17.79 -15.04
C ASN A 157 -31.21 18.67 -16.07
N GLY A 158 -31.86 18.81 -17.22
CA GLY A 158 -31.29 19.37 -18.43
C GLY A 158 -30.92 20.84 -18.37
N THR A 159 -30.16 21.23 -19.40
CA THR A 159 -29.93 22.60 -19.87
C THR A 159 -29.35 23.56 -18.83
N GLY A 160 -28.03 23.51 -18.65
CA GLY A 160 -27.28 24.52 -17.92
C GLY A 160 -25.79 24.35 -18.16
N SER A 161 -25.23 25.20 -19.00
CA SER A 161 -23.79 25.34 -19.23
C SER A 161 -23.04 25.50 -17.90
N LEU A 162 -22.21 24.53 -17.53
CA LEU A 162 -21.24 24.66 -16.44
C LEU A 162 -19.89 24.05 -16.85
N ASN A 163 -18.83 24.77 -16.49
CA ASN A 163 -17.44 24.53 -16.89
C ASN A 163 -16.93 23.15 -16.43
N PRO A 164 -16.16 22.41 -17.27
CA PRO A 164 -15.58 21.11 -16.90
C PRO A 164 -14.44 21.15 -15.87
N ALA A 165 -14.21 22.26 -15.16
CA ALA A 165 -12.95 22.51 -14.44
C ALA A 165 -12.98 22.20 -12.93
N GLU A 166 -14.11 21.83 -12.34
CA GLU A 166 -14.24 21.78 -10.87
C GLU A 166 -14.72 20.44 -10.28
N THR A 167 -14.76 19.37 -11.09
CA THR A 167 -15.06 18.01 -10.57
C THR A 167 -13.89 17.05 -10.73
N ASP A 168 -12.67 17.57 -10.57
CA ASP A 168 -11.45 16.77 -10.43
C ASP A 168 -11.31 16.30 -8.98
N ALA A 169 -12.03 15.23 -8.68
CA ALA A 169 -11.56 14.08 -7.94
C ALA A 169 -10.02 13.92 -7.91
N GLN A 170 -9.29 14.74 -7.14
CA GLN A 170 -7.82 14.72 -7.19
C GLN A 170 -7.32 13.31 -6.82
N PRO A 171 -6.45 12.69 -7.64
CA PRO A 171 -5.88 11.36 -7.33
C PRO A 171 -5.26 11.27 -5.93
N GLY A 172 -4.79 12.40 -5.39
CA GLY A 172 -4.28 12.51 -4.03
C GLY A 172 -5.32 12.33 -2.93
N ALA A 173 -6.56 12.76 -3.13
CA ALA A 173 -7.63 12.62 -2.13
C ALA A 173 -8.05 11.16 -1.94
N ILE A 174 -8.25 10.42 -3.04
CA ILE A 174 -8.51 8.97 -3.01
C ILE A 174 -7.34 8.26 -2.33
N TYR A 175 -6.11 8.60 -2.73
CA TYR A 175 -4.92 8.00 -2.15
C TYR A 175 -4.91 8.17 -0.63
N ALA A 176 -5.10 9.40 -0.15
CA ALA A 176 -5.14 9.73 1.26
C ALA A 176 -6.27 9.02 2.00
N ALA A 177 -7.42 8.82 1.37
CA ALA A 177 -8.59 8.22 1.99
C ALA A 177 -8.37 6.78 2.45
N TRP A 178 -7.56 6.03 1.71
CA TRP A 178 -7.44 4.60 1.92
C TRP A 178 -6.05 4.13 2.34
N ARG A 179 -4.99 4.92 2.16
CA ARG A 179 -3.60 4.46 2.38
C ARG A 179 -3.36 3.90 3.78
N THR A 180 -3.81 4.59 4.83
CA THR A 180 -3.57 4.19 6.22
C THR A 180 -4.44 3.01 6.61
N ALA A 181 -5.69 2.97 6.14
CA ALA A 181 -6.57 1.83 6.36
C ALA A 181 -6.03 0.56 5.68
N LEU A 182 -5.46 0.66 4.48
CA LEU A 182 -4.81 -0.49 3.83
C LEU A 182 -3.54 -0.94 4.56
N ALA A 183 -2.74 -0.01 5.08
CA ALA A 183 -1.59 -0.34 5.91
C ALA A 183 -2.00 -1.04 7.22
N CYS A 184 -3.13 -0.62 7.81
CA CYS A 184 -3.72 -1.31 8.95
C CYS A 184 -4.23 -2.71 8.56
N LEU A 185 -5.02 -2.79 7.49
CA LEU A 185 -5.65 -4.01 7.00
C LEU A 185 -4.63 -5.10 6.71
N TYR A 186 -3.48 -4.74 6.12
CA TYR A 186 -2.40 -5.68 5.83
C TYR A 186 -1.99 -6.53 7.04
N ALA A 187 -1.95 -5.94 8.24
CA ALA A 187 -1.55 -6.65 9.46
C ALA A 187 -2.72 -7.39 10.15
N LEU A 188 -3.95 -7.25 9.65
CA LEU A 188 -5.17 -7.75 10.28
C LEU A 188 -5.85 -8.89 9.50
N VAL A 189 -5.24 -9.36 8.42
CA VAL A 189 -5.81 -10.37 7.52
C VAL A 189 -4.88 -11.57 7.37
N ALA A 190 -5.43 -12.74 7.07
CA ALA A 190 -4.68 -13.97 6.88
C ALA A 190 -3.90 -14.01 5.55
N ASP A 191 -4.41 -13.32 4.54
CA ASP A 191 -4.02 -13.38 3.14
C ASP A 191 -3.62 -11.99 2.57
N PRO A 192 -2.68 -11.26 3.21
CA PRO A 192 -2.38 -9.88 2.85
C PRO A 192 -1.83 -9.72 1.43
N GLU A 193 -1.11 -10.71 0.89
CA GLU A 193 -0.67 -10.68 -0.51
C GLU A 193 -1.85 -10.80 -1.49
N GLU A 194 -2.87 -11.60 -1.17
CA GLU A 194 -4.06 -11.71 -2.03
C GLU A 194 -4.86 -10.41 -2.01
N MET A 195 -5.00 -9.79 -0.83
CA MET A 195 -5.54 -8.45 -0.69
C MET A 195 -4.77 -7.46 -1.58
N LEU A 196 -3.44 -7.41 -1.50
CA LEU A 196 -2.63 -6.50 -2.34
C LEU A 196 -2.80 -6.81 -3.85
N ARG A 197 -2.88 -8.08 -4.25
CA ARG A 197 -3.14 -8.46 -5.65
C ARG A 197 -4.48 -7.96 -6.15
N SER A 198 -5.50 -7.94 -5.29
CA SER A 198 -6.84 -7.46 -5.65
C SER A 198 -6.89 -5.96 -5.98
N LEU A 199 -5.89 -5.20 -5.54
CA LEU A 199 -5.72 -3.78 -5.86
C LEU A 199 -5.07 -3.57 -7.23
N LEU A 200 -4.44 -4.58 -7.84
CA LEU A 200 -3.78 -4.44 -9.12
C LEU A 200 -4.81 -4.22 -10.25
N PRO A 201 -4.56 -3.30 -11.19
CA PRO A 201 -5.45 -3.07 -12.31
C PRO A 201 -5.53 -4.32 -13.20
N ARG A 202 -6.77 -4.74 -13.52
CA ARG A 202 -7.01 -5.94 -14.35
C ARG A 202 -6.80 -5.71 -15.84
N SER A 203 -6.75 -4.46 -16.31
CA SER A 203 -6.57 -4.12 -17.73
C SER A 203 -5.72 -2.86 -17.90
N ILE A 204 -4.89 -2.85 -18.94
CA ILE A 204 -4.02 -1.72 -19.31
C ILE A 204 -4.85 -0.48 -19.64
N GLY A 205 -6.12 -0.64 -20.05
CA GLY A 205 -7.05 0.44 -20.31
C GLY A 205 -7.83 0.96 -19.11
N SER A 206 -7.74 0.33 -17.92
CA SER A 206 -8.37 0.84 -16.70
C SER A 206 -7.54 1.97 -16.08
N GLN A 207 -7.27 3.03 -16.86
CA GLN A 207 -6.55 4.22 -16.41
C GLN A 207 -7.34 5.07 -15.41
N ARG A 208 -8.57 4.66 -15.01
CA ARG A 208 -9.40 5.39 -14.04
C ARG A 208 -8.69 5.76 -12.73
N TYR A 209 -7.64 5.04 -12.35
CA TYR A 209 -6.93 5.27 -11.08
C TYR A 209 -5.44 5.59 -11.25
N GLY A 210 -4.92 5.73 -12.47
CA GLY A 210 -3.52 6.03 -12.74
C GLY A 210 -2.53 5.16 -11.94
N ALA A 211 -1.57 5.79 -11.26
CA ALA A 211 -0.57 5.14 -10.41
C ALA A 211 -1.03 4.88 -8.95
N THR A 212 -2.26 5.27 -8.58
CA THR A 212 -2.75 5.20 -7.20
C THR A 212 -2.76 3.79 -6.61
N PRO A 213 -3.13 2.72 -7.34
CA PRO A 213 -3.07 1.37 -6.77
C PRO A 213 -1.66 0.92 -6.40
N PHE A 214 -0.65 1.25 -7.23
CA PHE A 214 0.74 0.96 -6.91
C PHE A 214 1.22 1.76 -5.69
N ALA A 215 0.78 3.01 -5.57
CA ALA A 215 1.04 3.84 -4.42
C ALA A 215 0.49 3.22 -3.12
N TRP A 216 -0.74 2.70 -3.15
CA TRP A 216 -1.36 2.01 -2.03
C TRP A 216 -0.65 0.73 -1.65
N ILE A 217 -0.31 -0.11 -2.64
CA ILE A 217 0.43 -1.36 -2.42
C ILE A 217 1.78 -1.06 -1.76
N ALA A 218 2.51 -0.07 -2.29
CA ALA A 218 3.79 0.34 -1.73
C ALA A 218 3.64 0.87 -0.30
N HIS A 219 2.66 1.73 -0.06
CA HIS A 219 2.39 2.28 1.28
C HIS A 219 2.06 1.17 2.27
N ALA A 220 1.08 0.32 1.95
CA ALA A 220 0.66 -0.77 2.83
C ALA A 220 1.80 -1.74 3.17
N GLN A 221 2.64 -2.10 2.18
CA GLN A 221 3.76 -3.01 2.38
C GLN A 221 4.92 -2.38 3.16
N PHE A 222 5.34 -1.15 2.83
CA PHE A 222 6.49 -0.52 3.49
C PHE A 222 6.18 0.09 4.86
N SER A 223 4.91 0.31 5.18
CA SER A 223 4.50 0.64 6.54
C SER A 223 4.60 -0.55 7.50
N GLN A 224 4.90 -1.76 7.03
CA GLN A 224 5.11 -2.92 7.89
C GLN A 224 6.56 -2.97 8.40
N PRO A 225 6.78 -3.17 9.72
CA PRO A 225 8.12 -3.25 10.32
C PRO A 225 8.80 -4.61 10.07
N VAL A 226 8.93 -4.99 8.80
CA VAL A 226 9.57 -6.24 8.35
C VAL A 226 10.90 -5.96 7.63
N GLY A 227 11.71 -7.00 7.46
CA GLY A 227 13.02 -6.85 6.80
C GLY A 227 12.88 -6.57 5.29
N GLU A 228 13.91 -5.98 4.70
CA GLU A 228 13.94 -5.65 3.27
C GLU A 228 13.70 -6.87 2.37
N THR A 229 14.28 -8.02 2.72
CA THR A 229 14.10 -9.30 2.02
C THR A 229 12.64 -9.78 2.01
N VAL A 230 11.84 -9.41 3.02
CA VAL A 230 10.41 -9.72 3.06
C VAL A 230 9.65 -8.83 2.10
N HIS A 231 9.95 -7.53 2.06
CA HIS A 231 9.36 -6.63 1.06
C HIS A 231 9.70 -7.08 -0.37
N GLU A 232 10.97 -7.39 -0.64
CA GLU A 232 11.42 -7.94 -1.93
C GLU A 232 10.61 -9.18 -2.32
N ARG A 233 10.48 -10.15 -1.41
CA ARG A 233 9.71 -11.38 -1.65
C ARG A 233 8.25 -11.09 -1.99
N VAL A 234 7.60 -10.21 -1.24
CA VAL A 234 6.18 -9.85 -1.49
C VAL A 234 6.04 -9.17 -2.85
N PHE A 235 6.89 -8.19 -3.17
CA PHE A 235 6.83 -7.53 -4.48
C PHE A 235 7.15 -8.48 -5.64
N ALA A 236 8.11 -9.40 -5.49
CA ALA A 236 8.38 -10.42 -6.50
C ALA A 236 7.14 -11.28 -6.78
N ARG A 237 6.43 -11.69 -5.72
CA ARG A 237 5.17 -12.45 -5.82
C ARG A 237 3.99 -11.66 -6.36
N LEU A 238 3.98 -10.33 -6.20
CA LEU A 238 2.97 -9.43 -6.79
C LEU A 238 3.23 -9.17 -8.28
N LEU A 239 4.51 -9.09 -8.66
CA LEU A 239 4.94 -8.90 -10.05
C LEU A 239 4.70 -10.15 -10.91
N GLN A 240 4.77 -11.34 -10.29
CA GLN A 240 4.59 -12.60 -11.00
C GLN A 240 3.23 -12.66 -11.71
N GLY A 241 3.26 -12.94 -13.02
CA GLY A 241 2.05 -13.04 -13.84
C GLY A 241 1.49 -11.70 -14.34
N LEU A 242 2.07 -10.57 -13.94
CA LEU A 242 1.68 -9.27 -14.48
C LEU A 242 2.28 -9.03 -15.87
N PRO A 243 1.56 -8.35 -16.77
CA PRO A 243 2.14 -7.79 -17.99
C PRO A 243 3.38 -6.92 -17.73
N VAL A 244 4.39 -7.02 -18.61
CA VAL A 244 5.66 -6.28 -18.51
C VAL A 244 5.47 -4.77 -18.27
N PRO A 245 4.54 -4.07 -18.95
CA PRO A 245 4.32 -2.64 -18.69
C PRO A 245 3.93 -2.34 -17.24
N PHE A 246 3.14 -3.21 -16.59
CA PHE A 246 2.76 -3.05 -15.19
C PHE A 246 3.91 -3.35 -14.25
N GLN A 247 4.72 -4.36 -14.57
CA GLN A 247 5.92 -4.65 -13.78
C GLN A 247 6.87 -3.45 -13.78
N LEU A 248 7.17 -2.89 -14.96
CA LEU A 248 7.98 -1.68 -15.09
C LEU A 248 7.35 -0.47 -14.40
N GLY A 249 6.02 -0.30 -14.49
CA GLY A 249 5.29 0.76 -13.79
C GLY A 249 5.45 0.70 -12.27
N LEU A 250 5.30 -0.50 -11.69
CA LEU A 250 5.51 -0.72 -10.26
C LEU A 250 6.97 -0.45 -9.87
N LEU A 251 7.95 -1.00 -10.61
CA LEU A 251 9.37 -0.81 -10.31
C LEU A 251 9.79 0.66 -10.39
N ARG A 252 9.32 1.41 -11.39
CA ARG A 252 9.55 2.86 -11.48
C ARG A 252 8.93 3.59 -10.29
N SER A 253 7.71 3.22 -9.89
CA SER A 253 7.06 3.79 -8.71
C SER A 253 7.84 3.51 -7.42
N LEU A 254 8.50 2.36 -7.29
CA LEU A 254 9.37 2.05 -6.15
C LEU A 254 10.62 2.94 -6.17
N ASN A 255 11.25 3.07 -7.34
CA ASN A 255 12.45 3.89 -7.51
C ASN A 255 12.18 5.36 -7.15
N LEU A 256 11.09 5.94 -7.67
CA LEU A 256 10.66 7.31 -7.38
C LEU A 256 10.34 7.56 -5.88
N ARG A 257 10.14 6.50 -5.10
CA ARG A 257 9.88 6.57 -3.65
C ARG A 257 11.14 6.32 -2.80
N GLY A 258 12.32 6.36 -3.41
CA GLY A 258 13.60 6.09 -2.74
C GLY A 258 13.79 4.62 -2.36
N ARG A 259 13.06 3.69 -3.00
CA ARG A 259 13.20 2.24 -2.81
C ARG A 259 14.01 1.62 -3.94
N GLU A 260 15.11 2.29 -4.30
CA GLU A 260 15.94 1.98 -5.45
C GLU A 260 16.54 0.57 -5.35
N ARG A 261 17.04 0.20 -4.16
CA ARG A 261 17.61 -1.12 -3.90
C ARG A 261 16.59 -2.25 -4.14
N VAL A 262 15.39 -2.14 -3.59
CA VAL A 262 14.31 -3.12 -3.80
C VAL A 262 13.93 -3.18 -5.28
N ALA A 263 13.78 -2.03 -5.94
CA ALA A 263 13.48 -1.97 -7.38
C ALA A 263 14.57 -2.64 -8.23
N ALA A 264 15.85 -2.39 -7.90
CA ALA A 264 17.00 -2.93 -8.57
C ALA A 264 17.10 -4.45 -8.42
N VAL A 265 16.93 -4.97 -7.18
CA VAL A 265 16.93 -6.42 -6.91
C VAL A 265 15.83 -7.11 -7.71
N LEU A 266 14.61 -6.57 -7.69
CA LEU A 266 13.49 -7.12 -8.45
C LEU A 266 13.73 -7.07 -9.96
N ALA A 267 14.27 -5.96 -10.48
CA ALA A 267 14.60 -5.83 -11.89
C ALA A 267 15.66 -6.85 -12.33
N LYS A 268 16.71 -7.05 -11.51
CA LYS A 268 17.74 -8.09 -11.74
C LYS A 268 17.12 -9.48 -11.78
N GLN A 269 16.23 -9.80 -10.85
CA GLN A 269 15.53 -11.08 -10.84
C GLN A 269 14.71 -11.33 -12.11
N MET A 270 14.07 -10.30 -12.66
CA MET A 270 13.27 -10.42 -13.89
C MET A 270 14.12 -10.65 -15.15
N VAL A 271 15.34 -10.11 -15.20
CA VAL A 271 16.21 -10.19 -16.39
C VAL A 271 17.25 -11.31 -16.31
N ILE A 272 17.93 -11.43 -15.17
CA ILE A 272 19.13 -12.26 -14.97
C ILE A 272 18.80 -13.61 -14.31
N GLY A 273 17.59 -13.78 -13.77
CA GLY A 273 17.21 -14.95 -12.96
C GLY A 273 17.69 -16.28 -13.56
N GLU A 274 18.56 -16.98 -12.81
CA GLU A 274 19.19 -18.24 -13.17
C GLU A 274 18.15 -19.22 -13.73
N GLY A 275 18.17 -19.44 -15.05
CA GLY A 275 17.28 -20.36 -15.77
C GLY A 275 15.82 -19.93 -15.95
N ARG A 276 15.38 -18.75 -15.47
CA ARG A 276 13.96 -18.31 -15.54
C ARG A 276 13.75 -16.82 -15.87
N GLY A 277 14.67 -16.17 -16.57
CA GLY A 277 14.38 -14.77 -16.96
C GLY A 277 13.04 -14.64 -17.70
N HIS A 278 12.46 -13.44 -17.64
CA HIS A 278 11.03 -13.22 -17.90
C HIS A 278 10.56 -13.85 -19.23
N PRO A 279 9.43 -14.58 -19.26
CA PRO A 279 8.98 -15.33 -20.45
C PRO A 279 8.76 -14.43 -21.67
N ALA A 280 8.37 -13.17 -21.47
CA ALA A 280 8.23 -12.20 -22.56
C ALA A 280 9.54 -11.89 -23.30
N PHE A 281 10.70 -12.21 -22.72
CA PHE A 281 12.01 -12.00 -23.32
C PHE A 281 12.65 -13.29 -23.84
N ALA A 282 11.93 -14.43 -23.78
CA ALA A 282 12.45 -15.70 -24.28
C ALA A 282 12.77 -15.64 -25.78
N SER A 283 11.92 -14.96 -26.56
CA SER A 283 12.12 -14.75 -28.00
C SER A 283 13.36 -13.92 -28.34
N LEU A 284 13.81 -13.04 -27.43
CA LEU A 284 15.01 -12.21 -27.64
C LEU A 284 16.32 -13.02 -27.55
N ARG A 285 16.28 -14.19 -26.90
CA ARG A 285 17.44 -15.07 -26.71
C ARG A 285 17.73 -15.93 -27.93
N GLY A 286 16.73 -16.12 -28.81
CA GLY A 286 16.91 -16.81 -30.07
C GLY A 286 17.62 -15.91 -31.09
N GLN A 287 18.57 -16.47 -31.84
CA GLN A 287 19.08 -15.84 -33.05
C GLN A 287 18.01 -15.95 -34.14
N THR A 288 17.07 -15.01 -34.17
CA THR A 288 16.15 -14.84 -35.31
C THR A 288 16.77 -13.85 -36.28
N ASN A 289 16.92 -14.24 -37.54
CA ASN A 289 17.35 -13.34 -38.61
C ASN A 289 16.26 -12.25 -38.79
N PRO A 290 16.60 -10.94 -38.76
CA PRO A 290 15.62 -9.88 -38.97
C PRO A 290 14.84 -10.01 -40.29
N ASP A 291 15.44 -10.60 -41.33
CA ASP A 291 14.80 -10.79 -42.64
C ASP A 291 13.65 -11.82 -42.62
N ASP A 292 13.58 -12.66 -41.58
CA ASP A 292 12.55 -13.69 -41.42
C ASP A 292 11.29 -13.16 -40.69
N LEU A 293 11.31 -11.91 -40.21
CA LEU A 293 10.22 -11.30 -39.45
C LEU A 293 9.42 -10.35 -40.34
N ASP A 294 8.09 -10.39 -40.21
CA ASP A 294 7.22 -9.35 -40.74
C ASP A 294 7.34 -8.05 -39.91
N LEU A 295 6.73 -6.97 -40.40
CA LEU A 295 6.71 -5.67 -39.71
C LEU A 295 6.17 -5.78 -38.27
N ALA A 296 5.16 -6.62 -38.04
CA ALA A 296 4.58 -6.84 -36.72
C ALA A 296 5.58 -7.55 -35.77
N GLY A 297 6.27 -8.58 -36.26
CA GLY A 297 7.33 -9.28 -35.54
C GLY A 297 8.51 -8.38 -35.20
N MET A 298 8.94 -7.53 -36.14
CA MET A 298 9.97 -6.52 -35.91
C MET A 298 9.55 -5.52 -34.82
N ALA A 299 8.32 -4.99 -34.89
CA ALA A 299 7.80 -4.05 -33.89
C ALA A 299 7.69 -4.68 -32.50
N GLY A 300 7.18 -5.92 -32.41
CA GLY A 300 7.10 -6.67 -31.15
C GLY A 300 8.48 -6.93 -30.53
N ARG A 301 9.47 -7.28 -31.37
CA ARG A 301 10.86 -7.49 -30.93
C ARG A 301 11.50 -6.19 -30.44
N ALA A 302 11.31 -5.09 -31.17
CA ALA A 302 11.82 -3.77 -30.77
C ALA A 302 11.24 -3.32 -29.42
N LEU A 303 9.93 -3.49 -29.22
CA LEU A 303 9.27 -3.19 -27.94
C LEU A 303 9.84 -4.05 -26.79
N ALA A 304 10.04 -5.35 -27.02
CA ALA A 304 10.60 -6.25 -26.01
C ALA A 304 12.04 -5.85 -25.64
N LEU A 305 12.88 -5.45 -26.61
CA LEU A 305 14.23 -4.93 -26.35
C LEU A 305 14.19 -3.63 -25.54
N GLN A 306 13.29 -2.70 -25.87
CA GLN A 306 13.13 -1.45 -25.10
C GLN A 306 12.69 -1.74 -23.66
N GLN A 307 11.75 -2.67 -23.46
CA GLN A 307 11.30 -3.07 -22.13
C GLN A 307 12.41 -3.76 -21.33
N MET A 308 13.18 -4.65 -21.96
CA MET A 308 14.33 -5.29 -21.33
C MET A 308 15.41 -4.26 -20.95
N GLY A 309 15.70 -3.30 -21.83
CA GLY A 309 16.59 -2.18 -21.54
C GLY A 309 16.13 -1.35 -20.35
N ALA A 310 14.82 -1.12 -20.20
CA ALA A 310 14.26 -0.43 -19.05
C ALA A 310 14.46 -1.21 -17.73
N PHE A 311 14.38 -2.55 -17.75
CA PHE A 311 14.73 -3.34 -16.57
C PHE A 311 16.22 -3.23 -16.23
N TYR A 312 17.12 -3.29 -17.22
CA TYR A 312 18.56 -3.07 -16.97
C TYR A 312 18.85 -1.70 -16.37
N GLN A 313 18.18 -0.66 -16.86
CA GLN A 313 18.32 0.69 -16.30
C GLN A 313 17.89 0.77 -14.83
N ILE A 314 16.82 0.07 -14.45
CA ILE A 314 16.36 0.02 -13.05
C ILE A 314 17.27 -0.85 -12.19
N ALA A 315 17.82 -1.92 -12.78
CA ALA A 315 18.72 -2.83 -12.08
C ALA A 315 20.02 -2.14 -11.60
N GLY A 316 20.53 -1.18 -12.37
CA GLY A 316 21.85 -0.59 -12.10
C GLY A 316 22.97 -1.53 -12.52
#